data_AF-A0A2E6I427-F1
#
_entry.id   AF-A0A2E6I427-F1
#
_cell.length_a   1.000
_cell.length_b   1.000
_cell.length_c   1.000
_cell.angle_alpha   90.00
_cell.angle_beta   90.00
_cell.angle_gamma   90.00
#
_symmetry.space_group_name_H-M   'P 1'
#
loop_
_entity.id
_entity.type
_entity.pdbx_description
1 polymer ?
#
loop_
_entity_poly.entity_id
_entity_poly.type
_entity_poly.pdbx_seq_one_letter_code
_entity_poly.pdbx_strand_id
1 'polypeptide(L)'
;MRKVVILLLLTGFAATGCAVRRAPPVRYVPLLGAKKDTSMEAVLERALGDKNPIVRLDAVRLLGTMTGPDVQGRAASALGRALKDPDETTRFEVVKSLSNFSADTSGPYLMKAMNDESVRIRIQVVQVLRQLYQDQANQIQDVAGN
;
A
#
# COMPACT_ATOMS: atom_id res chain seq x y z
N MET A 1 -4.28 -52.01 -5.56
CA MET A 1 -5.08 -50.77 -5.46
C MET A 1 -4.43 -49.73 -4.52
N ARG A 2 -3.19 -49.25 -4.79
CA ARG A 2 -2.49 -48.25 -3.93
C ARG A 2 -1.47 -47.38 -4.68
N LYS A 3 -1.69 -47.04 -5.95
CA LYS A 3 -0.75 -46.20 -6.73
C LYS A 3 -1.40 -45.07 -7.55
N VAL A 4 -2.66 -44.70 -7.27
CA VAL A 4 -3.39 -43.68 -8.05
C VAL A 4 -3.72 -42.40 -7.25
N VAL A 5 -3.42 -42.37 -5.94
CA VAL A 5 -3.82 -41.24 -5.07
C VAL A 5 -2.76 -40.13 -4.94
N ILE A 6 -1.55 -40.30 -5.51
CA ILE A 6 -0.43 -39.36 -5.34
C ILE A 6 -0.33 -38.33 -6.50
N LEU A 7 -1.16 -38.43 -7.54
CA LEU A 7 -1.08 -37.54 -8.72
C LEU A 7 -2.23 -36.53 -8.85
N LEU A 8 -2.85 -36.14 -7.72
CA LEU A 8 -3.94 -35.13 -7.69
C LEU A 8 -3.71 -33.99 -6.67
N LEU A 9 -2.46 -33.80 -6.21
CA LEU A 9 -2.07 -32.66 -5.36
C LEU A 9 -1.21 -31.63 -6.09
N LEU A 10 -1.30 -31.56 -7.43
CA LEU A 10 -0.61 -30.54 -8.26
C LEU A 10 -1.57 -29.58 -8.98
N THR A 11 -2.88 -29.73 -8.78
CA THR A 11 -3.91 -28.84 -9.36
C THR A 11 -4.70 -28.10 -8.27
N GLY A 12 -3.99 -27.64 -7.23
CA GLY A 12 -4.57 -26.95 -6.07
C GLY A 12 -3.87 -25.63 -5.71
N PHE A 13 -3.13 -25.02 -6.64
CA PHE A 13 -2.51 -23.69 -6.44
C PHE A 13 -3.14 -22.64 -7.36
N ALA A 14 -4.46 -22.70 -7.51
CA ALA A 14 -5.25 -21.54 -7.91
C ALA A 14 -5.64 -20.75 -6.64
N ALA A 15 -4.63 -20.32 -5.88
CA ALA A 15 -4.82 -19.27 -4.89
C ALA A 15 -4.86 -17.94 -5.66
N THR A 16 -6.06 -17.50 -5.97
CA THR A 16 -6.36 -16.10 -6.32
C THR A 16 -6.02 -15.23 -5.13
N GLY A 17 -4.73 -14.87 -5.01
CA GLY A 17 -4.24 -13.97 -3.98
C GLY A 17 -2.92 -13.38 -4.44
N CYS A 18 -2.91 -12.07 -4.72
CA CYS A 18 -1.84 -11.30 -5.35
C CYS A 18 -0.50 -11.19 -4.57
N ALA A 19 -0.08 -12.20 -3.80
CA ALA A 19 1.07 -12.10 -2.89
C ALA A 19 2.46 -12.25 -3.56
N VAL A 20 2.55 -12.56 -4.87
CA VAL A 20 3.84 -12.85 -5.51
C VAL A 20 4.57 -11.63 -6.08
N ARG A 21 3.97 -10.43 -6.20
CA ARG A 21 4.54 -9.45 -7.15
C ARG A 21 5.55 -8.43 -6.68
N ARG A 22 5.82 -8.21 -5.39
CA ARG A 22 6.92 -7.32 -4.97
C ARG A 22 7.48 -7.71 -3.59
N ALA A 23 8.75 -8.08 -3.53
CA ALA A 23 9.46 -8.37 -2.29
C ALA A 23 9.81 -7.07 -1.54
N PRO A 24 9.96 -7.10 -0.20
CA PRO A 24 10.55 -5.98 0.53
C PRO A 24 11.93 -5.63 -0.04
N PRO A 25 12.42 -4.40 0.19
CA PRO A 25 13.76 -4.04 -0.23
C PRO A 25 14.78 -5.06 0.29
N VAL A 26 15.67 -5.55 -0.59
CA VAL A 26 16.45 -6.79 -0.41
C VAL A 26 17.14 -6.90 0.96
N ARG A 27 17.75 -5.82 1.47
CA ARG A 27 18.43 -5.84 2.78
C ARG A 27 17.52 -6.00 4.00
N TYR A 28 16.21 -5.82 3.82
CA TYR A 28 15.18 -5.98 4.85
C TYR A 28 14.54 -7.37 4.82
N VAL A 29 14.75 -8.15 3.75
CA VAL A 29 14.27 -9.55 3.63
C VAL A 29 14.73 -10.42 4.82
N PRO A 30 15.97 -10.32 5.33
CA PRO A 30 16.39 -11.13 6.49
C PRO A 30 15.59 -10.86 7.78
N LEU A 31 14.85 -9.75 7.88
CA LEU A 31 13.99 -9.48 9.03
C LEU A 31 12.72 -10.36 9.02
N LEU A 32 12.30 -10.79 7.82
CA LEU A 32 11.23 -11.78 7.67
C LEU A 32 11.76 -13.14 8.12
N GLY A 33 11.20 -13.68 9.20
CA GLY A 33 11.65 -14.94 9.82
C GLY A 33 12.69 -14.78 10.93
N ALA A 34 13.26 -13.58 11.15
CA ALA A 34 14.13 -13.30 12.30
C ALA A 34 13.36 -13.32 13.64
N LYS A 35 12.06 -13.00 13.60
CA LYS A 35 11.12 -13.27 14.69
C LYS A 35 9.87 -13.93 14.10
N LYS A 36 9.26 -14.81 14.89
CA LYS A 36 8.06 -15.56 14.51
C LYS A 36 6.90 -14.67 14.07
N ASP A 37 6.86 -13.44 14.58
CA ASP A 37 5.74 -12.51 14.39
C ASP A 37 6.15 -11.23 13.63
N THR A 38 7.28 -11.22 12.91
CA THR A 38 7.63 -10.04 12.08
C THR A 38 6.72 -9.99 10.86
N SER A 39 5.77 -9.05 10.88
CA SER A 39 4.87 -8.82 9.76
C SER A 39 5.55 -8.03 8.63
N MET A 40 5.03 -8.17 7.41
CA MET A 40 5.52 -7.42 6.25
C MET A 40 5.39 -5.90 6.44
N GLU A 41 4.29 -5.46 7.08
CA GLU A 41 4.07 -4.05 7.44
C GLU A 41 5.23 -3.52 8.30
N ALA A 42 5.62 -4.25 9.35
CA ALA A 42 6.68 -3.81 10.26
C ALA A 42 8.04 -3.66 9.54
N VAL A 43 8.31 -4.53 8.57
CA VAL A 43 9.51 -4.45 7.73
C VAL A 43 9.47 -3.22 6.84
N LEU A 44 8.33 -2.96 6.19
CA LEU A 44 8.14 -1.79 5.32
C LEU A 44 8.17 -0.47 6.11
N GLU A 45 7.55 -0.43 7.29
CA GLU A 45 7.61 0.73 8.17
C GLU A 45 9.05 1.07 8.56
N ARG A 46 9.90 0.05 8.77
CA ARG A 46 11.32 0.30 9.03
C ARG A 46 12.05 0.80 7.78
N ALA A 47 11.71 0.28 6.61
CA ALA A 47 12.30 0.70 5.34
C ALA A 47 11.92 2.15 4.94
N LEU A 48 10.80 2.68 5.43
CA LEU A 48 10.46 4.11 5.30
C LEU A 48 11.48 5.03 6.01
N GLY A 49 12.23 4.53 7.00
CA GLY A 49 13.25 5.30 7.72
C GLY A 49 14.65 5.21 7.10
N ASP A 50 14.78 4.62 5.91
CA ASP A 50 16.09 4.32 5.37
C ASP A 50 16.85 5.54 4.82
N LYS A 51 18.18 5.55 4.99
CA LYS A 51 19.05 6.57 4.40
C LYS A 51 18.98 6.62 2.87
N ASN A 52 18.77 5.49 2.21
CA ASN A 52 18.66 5.43 0.75
C ASN A 52 17.22 5.79 0.31
N PRO A 53 17.02 6.90 -0.44
CA PRO A 53 15.70 7.32 -0.89
C PRO A 53 15.00 6.28 -1.78
N ILE A 54 15.76 5.49 -2.55
CA ILE A 54 15.18 4.42 -3.38
C ILE A 54 14.50 3.37 -2.52
N VAL A 55 15.10 3.03 -1.37
CA VAL A 55 14.53 2.04 -0.46
C VAL A 55 13.29 2.57 0.25
N ARG A 56 13.27 3.86 0.61
CA ARG A 56 12.06 4.51 1.13
C ARG A 56 10.95 4.51 0.10
N LEU A 57 11.26 4.87 -1.14
CA LEU A 57 10.31 4.88 -2.26
C LEU A 57 9.72 3.50 -2.55
N ASP A 58 10.55 2.45 -2.54
CA ASP A 58 10.08 1.07 -2.70
C ASP A 58 9.16 0.66 -1.55
N ALA A 59 9.48 1.07 -0.31
CA ALA A 59 8.62 0.82 0.83
C ALA A 59 7.26 1.51 0.71
N VAL A 60 7.23 2.78 0.25
CA VAL A 60 6.01 3.52 -0.04
C VAL A 60 5.15 2.78 -1.07
N ARG A 61 5.74 2.38 -2.20
CA ARG A 61 5.03 1.66 -3.27
C ARG A 61 4.47 0.33 -2.80
N LEU A 62 5.21 -0.39 -1.97
CA LEU A 62 4.79 -1.66 -1.41
C LEU A 62 3.63 -1.49 -0.44
N LEU A 63 3.73 -0.53 0.49
CA LEU A 63 2.65 -0.18 1.42
C LEU A 63 1.37 0.17 0.67
N GLY A 64 1.47 0.96 -0.41
CA GLY A 64 0.35 1.33 -1.27
C GLY A 64 -0.34 0.16 -1.99
N THR A 65 0.28 -1.02 -2.05
CA THR A 65 -0.31 -2.22 -2.65
C THR A 65 -0.89 -3.19 -1.62
N MET A 66 -0.80 -2.87 -0.32
CA MET A 66 -1.28 -3.75 0.73
C MET A 66 -2.80 -3.76 0.78
N THR A 67 -3.38 -4.96 0.71
CA THR A 67 -4.81 -5.20 0.76
C THR A 67 -5.19 -6.00 2.00
N GLY A 68 -6.44 -5.86 2.44
CA GLY A 68 -7.00 -6.54 3.61
C GLY A 68 -7.53 -5.56 4.66
N PRO A 69 -8.70 -5.83 5.27
CA PRO A 69 -9.40 -4.89 6.13
C PRO A 69 -8.55 -4.42 7.34
N ASP A 70 -7.77 -5.31 7.94
CA ASP A 70 -6.91 -4.98 9.08
C ASP A 70 -5.61 -4.28 8.68
N VAL A 71 -5.21 -4.37 7.41
CA VAL A 71 -3.90 -3.95 6.91
C VAL A 71 -3.96 -2.54 6.33
N GLN A 72 -5.05 -2.19 5.64
CA GLN A 72 -5.19 -0.92 4.94
C GLN A 72 -5.04 0.29 5.86
N GLY A 73 -5.67 0.26 7.04
CA GLY A 73 -5.55 1.37 8.01
C GLY A 73 -4.12 1.57 8.51
N ARG A 74 -3.39 0.48 8.76
CA ARG A 74 -1.96 0.55 9.15
C ARG A 74 -1.08 1.05 8.02
N ALA A 75 -1.28 0.53 6.80
CA ALA A 75 -0.53 0.95 5.62
C ALA A 75 -0.76 2.44 5.30
N ALA A 76 -2.02 2.90 5.35
CA ALA A 76 -2.35 4.31 5.15
C ALA A 76 -1.77 5.21 6.26
N SER A 77 -1.76 4.75 7.52
CA SER A 77 -1.09 5.46 8.61
C SER A 77 0.42 5.56 8.41
N ALA A 78 1.08 4.48 7.98
CA ALA A 78 2.50 4.48 7.65
C ALA A 78 2.82 5.45 6.51
N LEU A 79 2.05 5.41 5.43
CA LEU A 79 2.13 6.35 4.32
C LEU A 79 1.87 7.79 4.77
N GLY A 80 0.89 8.02 5.64
CA GLY A 80 0.60 9.33 6.22
C GLY A 80 1.78 9.94 6.96
N ARG A 81 2.62 9.12 7.61
CA ARG A 81 3.89 9.59 8.21
C ARG A 81 4.95 9.92 7.15
N ALA A 82 5.00 9.15 6.07
CA ALA A 82 5.92 9.36 4.95
C ALA A 82 5.61 10.61 4.11
N LEU A 83 4.46 11.27 4.31
CA LEU A 83 4.19 12.61 3.75
C LEU A 83 5.16 13.69 4.25
N LYS A 84 6.00 13.40 5.25
CA LYS A 84 7.05 14.30 5.74
C LYS A 84 8.45 13.93 5.22
N ASP A 85 8.54 13.04 4.23
CA ASP A 85 9.84 12.66 3.67
C ASP A 85 10.60 13.89 3.14
N PRO A 86 11.91 14.02 3.41
CA PRO A 86 12.69 15.13 2.88
C PRO A 86 12.76 15.14 1.35
N ASP A 87 12.60 13.98 0.70
CA ASP A 87 12.62 13.86 -0.75
C ASP A 87 11.22 14.09 -1.37
N GLU A 88 11.09 15.12 -2.22
CA GLU A 88 9.83 15.46 -2.90
C GLU A 88 9.30 14.29 -3.73
N THR A 89 10.18 13.51 -4.38
CA THR A 89 9.76 12.37 -5.22
C THR A 89 9.08 11.29 -4.38
N THR A 90 9.63 11.03 -3.19
CA THR A 90 9.04 10.11 -2.21
C THR A 90 7.69 10.63 -1.73
N ARG A 91 7.58 11.91 -1.31
CA ARG A 91 6.30 12.51 -0.90
C ARG A 91 5.23 12.45 -2.00
N PHE A 92 5.62 12.70 -3.25
CA PHE A 92 4.73 12.58 -4.41
C PHE A 92 4.21 11.14 -4.58
N GLU A 93 5.09 10.14 -4.48
CA GLU A 93 4.69 8.73 -4.53
C GLU A 93 3.81 8.32 -3.34
N VAL A 94 3.99 8.92 -2.17
CA VAL A 94 3.11 8.70 -1.01
C VAL A 94 1.68 9.14 -1.33
N VAL A 95 1.51 10.35 -1.88
CA VAL A 95 0.17 10.85 -2.28
C VAL A 95 -0.45 9.92 -3.33
N LYS A 96 0.33 9.49 -4.32
CA LYS A 96 -0.13 8.52 -5.33
C LYS A 96 -0.49 7.18 -4.71
N SER A 97 0.29 6.66 -3.78
CA SER A 97 0.04 5.37 -3.13
C SER A 97 -1.20 5.41 -2.24
N LEU A 98 -1.51 6.56 -1.64
CA LEU A 98 -2.72 6.77 -0.86
C LEU A 98 -4.01 6.68 -1.70
N SER A 99 -3.95 6.85 -3.03
CA SER A 99 -5.11 6.68 -3.92
C SER A 99 -5.58 5.23 -4.05
N ASN A 100 -4.78 4.25 -3.61
CA ASN A 100 -5.14 2.83 -3.66
C ASN A 100 -6.02 2.40 -2.49
N PHE A 101 -6.29 3.28 -1.53
CA PHE A 101 -7.19 3.04 -0.40
C PHE A 101 -8.49 3.83 -0.56
N SER A 102 -9.53 3.43 0.17
CA SER A 102 -10.80 4.15 0.19
C SER A 102 -10.64 5.60 0.67
N ALA A 103 -11.56 6.47 0.23
CA ALA A 103 -11.61 7.88 0.65
C ALA A 103 -11.63 8.02 2.18
N ASP A 104 -12.35 7.14 2.88
CA ASP A 104 -12.42 7.16 4.35
C ASP A 104 -11.07 6.84 5.00
N THR A 105 -10.27 5.98 4.37
CA THR A 105 -8.97 5.54 4.90
C THR A 105 -7.86 6.55 4.61
N SER A 106 -7.81 7.09 3.39
CA SER A 106 -6.71 7.97 2.93
C SER A 106 -7.03 9.46 3.03
N GLY A 107 -8.31 9.84 3.01
CA GLY A 107 -8.79 11.22 2.98
C GLY A 107 -8.18 12.13 4.06
N PRO A 108 -8.14 11.72 5.34
CA PRO A 108 -7.55 12.54 6.40
C PRO A 108 -6.05 12.86 6.19
N TYR A 109 -5.31 11.96 5.55
CA TYR A 109 -3.88 12.17 5.26
C TYR A 109 -3.70 13.06 4.03
N LEU A 110 -4.50 12.84 2.98
CA LEU A 110 -4.51 13.67 1.77
C LEU A 110 -4.92 15.12 2.08
N MET A 111 -5.90 15.33 2.96
CA MET A 111 -6.32 16.67 3.40
C MET A 111 -5.17 17.44 4.06
N LYS A 112 -4.30 16.75 4.81
CA LYS A 112 -3.10 17.38 5.40
C LYS A 112 -2.05 17.71 4.33
N ALA A 113 -1.89 16.85 3.34
CA ALA A 113 -0.94 17.03 2.23
C ALA A 113 -1.31 18.19 1.29
N MET A 114 -2.52 18.75 1.38
CA MET A 114 -2.90 19.99 0.68
C MET A 114 -2.02 21.20 1.04
N ASN A 115 -1.33 21.14 2.19
CA ASN A 115 -0.41 22.17 2.66
C ASN A 115 1.07 21.83 2.39
N ASP A 116 1.37 20.85 1.53
CA ASP A 116 2.75 20.54 1.14
C ASP A 116 3.42 21.77 0.50
N GLU A 117 4.72 21.94 0.77
CA GLU A 117 5.54 23.02 0.22
C GLU A 117 5.58 22.99 -1.32
N SER A 118 5.58 21.80 -1.93
CA SER A 118 5.64 21.63 -3.39
C SER A 118 4.26 21.85 -4.01
N VAL A 119 4.20 22.79 -4.96
CA VAL A 119 3.02 23.02 -5.81
C VAL A 119 2.61 21.73 -6.54
N ARG A 120 3.59 20.95 -7.00
CA ARG A 120 3.37 19.70 -7.72
C ARG A 120 2.63 18.68 -6.86
N ILE A 121 3.02 18.56 -5.59
CA ILE A 121 2.35 17.68 -4.63
C ILE A 121 0.94 18.17 -4.35
N ARG A 122 0.73 19.47 -4.13
CA ARG A 122 -0.62 20.02 -3.92
C ARG A 122 -1.57 19.73 -5.08
N ILE A 123 -1.11 19.87 -6.32
CA ILE A 123 -1.90 19.51 -7.52
C ILE A 123 -2.25 18.01 -7.51
N GLN A 124 -1.28 17.15 -7.22
CA GLN A 124 -1.49 15.70 -7.14
C GLN A 124 -2.52 15.32 -6.07
N VAL A 125 -2.49 15.99 -4.91
CA VAL A 125 -3.46 15.76 -3.84
C VAL A 125 -4.88 16.08 -4.30
N VAL A 126 -5.10 17.22 -4.97
CA VAL A 126 -6.41 17.59 -5.51
C VAL A 126 -6.91 16.56 -6.53
N GLN A 127 -6.04 16.08 -7.41
CA GLN A 127 -6.38 15.06 -8.41
C GLN A 127 -6.80 13.74 -7.75
N VAL A 128 -6.04 13.29 -6.74
CA VAL A 128 -6.34 12.06 -6.01
C VAL A 128 -7.63 12.17 -5.21
N LEU A 129 -7.83 13.28 -4.48
CA LEU A 129 -9.07 13.50 -3.73
C LEU A 129 -10.30 13.48 -4.65
N ARG A 130 -10.21 14.16 -5.81
CA ARG A 130 -11.30 14.15 -6.80
C ARG A 130 -11.64 12.73 -7.24
N GLN A 131 -10.63 11.94 -7.58
CA GLN A 131 -10.81 10.55 -8.01
C GLN A 131 -11.49 9.72 -6.90
N LEU A 132 -10.97 9.78 -5.68
CA LEU A 132 -11.47 8.98 -4.56
C LEU A 132 -12.94 9.26 -4.23
N TYR A 133 -13.34 10.54 -4.21
CA TYR A 133 -14.74 10.89 -3.94
C TYR A 133 -15.66 10.60 -5.12
N GLN A 134 -15.17 10.67 -6.35
CA GLN A 134 -15.93 10.26 -7.52
C GLN A 134 -16.17 8.73 -7.51
N ASP A 135 -15.15 7.94 -7.20
CA ASP A 135 -15.26 6.48 -7.09
C ASP A 135 -16.23 6.09 -5.97
N GLN A 136 -16.17 6.77 -4.82
CA GLN A 136 -17.11 6.57 -3.71
C GLN A 136 -18.55 6.94 -4.09
N ALA A 137 -18.75 8.06 -4.79
CA ALA A 137 -20.08 8.48 -5.24
C ALA A 137 -20.72 7.49 -6.22
N ASN A 138 -19.92 6.96 -7.17
CA ASN A 138 -20.38 5.95 -8.12
C ASN A 138 -20.81 4.66 -7.41
N GLN A 139 -20.03 4.20 -6.41
CA GLN A 139 -20.38 3.01 -5.61
C GLN A 139 -21.71 3.17 -4.86
N ILE A 140 -22.02 4.37 -4.35
CA ILE A 140 -23.30 4.64 -3.67
C ILE A 140 -24.47 4.55 -4.66
N GLN A 141 -24.29 5.02 -5.89
CA GLN A 141 -25.33 4.98 -6.93
C GLN A 141 -25.62 3.55 -7.39
N ASP A 142 -24.59 2.72 -7.56
CA ASP A 142 -24.73 1.31 -7.95
C ASP A 142 -25.52 0.49 -6.91
N VAL A 143 -25.40 0.83 -5.62
CA VAL A 143 -26.14 0.18 -4.53
C VAL A 143 -27.59 0.66 -4.46
N ALA A 144 -27.87 1.92 -4.83
CA ALA A 144 -29.22 2.48 -4.81
C ALA A 144 -30.07 2.14 -6.06
N GLY A 145 -29.42 1.70 -7.14
CA GLY A 145 -30.06 1.33 -8.41
C GLY A 145 -30.44 -0.15 -8.57
N ASN A 146 -30.08 -1.01 -7.61
CA ASN A 146 -30.47 -2.42 -7.52
C ASN A 146 -31.49 -2.64 -6.40
#